data_AF-M6V6J0-F1
#
_entry.id   AF-M6V6J0-F1
#
_cell.length_a   1.000
_cell.length_b   1.000
_cell.length_c   1.000
_cell.angle_alpha   90.00
_cell.angle_beta   90.00
_cell.angle_gamma   90.00
#
_symmetry.space_group_name_H-M   'P 1'
#
loop_
_entity.id
_entity.type
_entity.pdbx_description
1 polymer ?
#
loop_
_entity_poly.entity_id
_entity_poly.type
_entity_poly.pdbx_seq_one_letter_code
_entity_poly.pdbx_strand_id
1 'polypeptide(L)'
;MRAVLFVLFLSFSIALFGQDTEDLNRCVAHEWMGNQPAFFDFVSSASIEEIKSKKQDIQFNKLASHGRSVLIDIAQIRVFKDGLLLFKFLIENGALISTEDEDLGSPVSKKNEICTLVPYKEKAIFEYLLSVEPHLSRVSCRYYNERTGTESVIPITDYVKNTYNNYKNDKLKLLKAAFKKSETVPLTYTAADRMSAPECY
;
A
#
# COMPACT_ATOMS: atom_id res chain seq x y z
N MET A 1 37.12 -49.87 -11.63
CA MET A 1 36.25 -48.84 -12.23
C MET A 1 34.80 -49.33 -12.24
N ARG A 2 34.03 -49.04 -11.19
CA ARG A 2 32.55 -49.25 -11.18
C ARG A 2 31.83 -48.57 -10.01
N ALA A 3 32.56 -48.05 -9.02
CA ALA A 3 31.97 -47.36 -7.86
C ALA A 3 31.90 -45.83 -7.96
N VAL A 4 32.46 -45.21 -9.00
CA VAL A 4 32.56 -43.73 -9.10
C VAL A 4 31.38 -43.10 -9.88
N LEU A 5 30.59 -43.90 -10.59
CA LEU A 5 29.47 -43.40 -11.42
C LEU A 5 28.15 -43.22 -10.65
N PHE A 6 28.00 -43.80 -9.45
CA PHE A 6 26.77 -43.67 -8.66
C PHE A 6 26.72 -42.42 -7.78
N VAL A 7 27.87 -41.83 -7.45
CA VAL A 7 27.93 -40.64 -6.59
C VAL A 7 27.68 -39.34 -7.36
N LEU A 8 27.94 -39.34 -8.69
CA LEU A 8 27.65 -38.19 -9.56
C LEU A 8 26.16 -38.08 -9.97
N PHE A 9 25.40 -39.18 -9.91
CA PHE A 9 23.95 -39.15 -10.18
C PHE A 9 23.10 -38.79 -8.96
N LEU A 10 23.62 -39.01 -7.74
CA LEU A 10 22.97 -38.59 -6.50
C LEU A 10 23.22 -37.13 -6.14
N SER A 11 24.29 -36.50 -6.66
CA SER A 11 24.52 -35.05 -6.50
C SER A 11 23.81 -34.19 -7.55
N PHE A 12 23.30 -34.77 -8.65
CA PHE A 12 22.48 -34.06 -9.63
C PHE A 12 20.97 -34.20 -9.42
N SER A 13 20.53 -35.07 -8.51
CA SER A 13 19.11 -35.24 -8.17
C SER A 13 18.62 -34.31 -7.06
N ILE A 14 19.51 -33.52 -6.45
CA ILE A 14 19.16 -32.47 -5.47
C ILE A 14 19.07 -31.09 -6.16
N ALA A 15 19.43 -30.99 -7.45
CA ALA A 15 19.41 -29.75 -8.22
C ALA A 15 18.08 -29.45 -8.93
N LEU A 16 17.01 -30.23 -8.70
CA LEU A 16 15.71 -30.07 -9.36
C LEU A 16 14.53 -30.33 -8.41
N PHE A 17 14.65 -29.96 -7.14
CA PHE A 17 13.49 -29.33 -6.50
C PHE A 17 13.53 -27.88 -6.99
N GLY A 18 12.92 -27.65 -8.15
CA GLY A 18 12.43 -26.32 -8.43
C GLY A 18 11.63 -25.93 -7.19
N GLN A 19 12.12 -24.94 -6.43
CA GLN A 19 11.19 -24.05 -5.78
C GLN A 19 10.27 -23.65 -6.92
N ASP A 20 9.07 -24.23 -7.00
CA ASP A 20 7.98 -23.57 -7.67
C ASP A 20 8.02 -22.18 -7.06
N THR A 21 8.52 -21.22 -7.83
CA THR A 21 8.54 -19.82 -7.45
C THR A 21 7.07 -19.51 -7.30
N GLU A 22 6.60 -19.58 -6.05
CA GLU A 22 5.22 -19.32 -5.70
C GLU A 22 4.85 -18.03 -6.41
N ASP A 23 3.89 -18.09 -7.35
CA ASP A 23 3.51 -16.93 -8.12
C ASP A 23 2.93 -15.89 -7.17
N LEU A 24 3.75 -14.93 -6.79
CA LEU A 24 3.42 -13.88 -5.84
C LEU A 24 2.35 -12.93 -6.41
N ASN A 25 2.12 -12.94 -7.73
CA ASN A 25 1.14 -12.09 -8.39
C ASN A 25 -0.21 -12.79 -8.59
N ARG A 26 -0.32 -14.09 -8.30
CA ARG A 26 -1.60 -14.81 -8.37
C ARG A 26 -2.61 -14.21 -7.40
N CYS A 27 -3.88 -14.28 -7.75
CA CYS A 27 -4.96 -13.80 -6.91
C CYS A 27 -5.38 -14.88 -5.90
N VAL A 28 -5.45 -14.50 -4.64
CA VAL A 28 -5.84 -15.36 -3.52
C VAL A 28 -7.11 -14.79 -2.90
N ALA A 29 -8.09 -15.64 -2.66
CA ALA A 29 -9.35 -15.26 -2.03
C ALA A 29 -9.16 -15.01 -0.54
N HIS A 30 -9.66 -13.88 -0.06
CA HIS A 30 -9.65 -13.53 1.35
C HIS A 30 -11.08 -13.19 1.80
N GLU A 31 -11.61 -13.93 2.79
CA GLU A 31 -13.03 -13.91 3.18
C GLU A 31 -13.61 -12.51 3.45
N TRP A 32 -12.78 -11.58 3.92
CA TRP A 32 -13.20 -10.24 4.36
C TRP A 32 -12.64 -9.09 3.52
N MET A 33 -11.73 -9.36 2.58
CA MET A 33 -10.99 -8.32 1.84
C MET A 33 -11.13 -8.44 0.32
N GLY A 34 -11.82 -9.47 -0.17
CA GLY A 34 -11.91 -9.77 -1.59
C GLY A 34 -10.68 -10.53 -2.08
N ASN A 35 -10.52 -10.61 -3.41
CA ASN A 35 -9.37 -11.26 -4.01
C ASN A 35 -8.20 -10.27 -4.03
N GLN A 36 -7.03 -10.69 -3.52
CA GLN A 36 -5.82 -9.87 -3.51
C GLN A 36 -4.61 -10.65 -4.04
N PRO A 37 -3.59 -9.98 -4.59
CA PRO A 37 -2.35 -10.64 -4.96
C PRO A 37 -1.70 -11.32 -3.75
N ALA A 38 -1.15 -12.52 -3.92
CA ALA A 38 -0.49 -13.25 -2.82
C ALA A 38 0.66 -12.46 -2.18
N PHE A 39 1.30 -11.56 -2.93
CA PHE A 39 2.34 -10.70 -2.38
C PHE A 39 1.83 -9.74 -1.30
N PHE A 40 0.53 -9.46 -1.20
CA PHE A 40 0.00 -8.60 -0.13
C PHE A 40 0.28 -9.22 1.25
N ASP A 41 0.02 -10.52 1.42
CA ASP A 41 0.29 -11.25 2.66
C ASP A 41 1.79 -11.41 2.90
N PHE A 42 2.55 -11.67 1.84
CA PHE A 42 4.01 -11.76 1.89
C PHE A 42 4.62 -10.43 2.37
N VAL A 43 4.28 -9.30 1.75
CA VAL A 43 4.79 -7.96 2.16
C VAL A 43 4.33 -7.60 3.58
N SER A 44 3.13 -8.02 3.97
CA SER A 44 2.57 -7.75 5.31
C SER A 44 3.24 -8.55 6.42
N SER A 45 3.95 -9.64 6.11
CA SER A 45 4.56 -10.56 7.09
C SER A 45 6.09 -10.61 7.02
N ALA A 46 6.67 -10.62 5.82
CA ALA A 46 8.11 -10.77 5.59
C ALA A 46 8.96 -9.58 6.07
N SER A 47 10.26 -9.81 6.28
CA SER A 47 11.25 -8.74 6.46
C SER A 47 11.45 -7.94 5.18
N ILE A 48 11.98 -6.72 5.28
CA ILE A 48 12.25 -5.92 4.07
C ILE A 48 13.34 -6.55 3.20
N GLU A 49 14.29 -7.28 3.79
CA GLU A 49 15.34 -8.01 3.08
C GLU A 49 14.76 -9.14 2.24
N GLU A 50 13.78 -9.88 2.76
CA GLU A 50 13.04 -10.91 2.01
C GLU A 50 12.21 -10.28 0.89
N ILE A 51 11.56 -9.15 1.14
CA ILE A 51 10.80 -8.44 0.10
C ILE A 51 11.74 -7.96 -1.01
N LYS A 52 12.90 -7.41 -0.65
CA LYS A 52 13.92 -6.95 -1.60
C LYS A 52 14.48 -8.09 -2.45
N SER A 53 14.68 -9.28 -1.87
CA SER A 53 15.23 -10.42 -2.61
C SER A 53 14.26 -10.98 -3.65
N LYS A 54 12.95 -10.80 -3.46
CA LYS A 54 11.88 -11.27 -4.35
C LYS A 54 11.26 -10.16 -5.21
N LYS A 55 11.81 -8.95 -5.17
CA LYS A 55 11.19 -7.76 -5.80
C LYS A 55 10.94 -7.90 -7.31
N GLN A 56 11.79 -8.66 -8.01
CA GLN A 56 11.67 -8.87 -9.46
C GLN A 56 10.48 -9.78 -9.81
N ASP A 57 10.01 -10.55 -8.84
CA ASP A 57 8.89 -11.48 -8.98
C ASP A 57 7.55 -10.84 -8.56
N ILE A 58 7.55 -9.57 -8.16
CA ILE A 58 6.38 -8.88 -7.62
C ILE A 58 5.97 -7.70 -8.51
N GLN A 59 4.71 -7.70 -8.91
CA GLN A 59 4.06 -6.61 -9.62
C GLN A 59 3.39 -5.67 -8.61
N PHE A 60 4.16 -4.76 -8.01
CA PHE A 60 3.70 -3.89 -6.92
C PHE A 60 2.54 -2.95 -7.29
N ASN A 61 2.32 -2.68 -8.59
CA ASN A 61 1.18 -1.90 -9.05
C ASN A 61 -0.12 -2.72 -9.18
N LYS A 62 -0.08 -4.05 -8.98
CA LYS A 62 -1.28 -4.90 -9.05
C LYS A 62 -2.20 -4.63 -7.86
N LEU A 63 -3.48 -4.45 -8.15
CA LEU A 63 -4.52 -4.11 -7.19
C LEU A 63 -5.32 -5.34 -6.75
N ALA A 64 -5.87 -5.30 -5.55
CA ALA A 64 -6.94 -6.21 -5.13
C ALA A 64 -8.26 -5.86 -5.83
N SER A 65 -9.26 -6.76 -5.79
CA SER A 65 -10.55 -6.71 -6.51
C SER A 65 -11.49 -5.52 -6.22
N HIS A 66 -11.02 -4.56 -5.44
CA HIS A 66 -11.72 -3.31 -5.13
C HIS A 66 -10.84 -2.10 -5.45
N GLY A 67 -9.89 -2.26 -6.39
CA GLY A 67 -8.88 -1.27 -6.72
C GLY A 67 -7.92 -0.95 -5.57
N ARG A 68 -7.74 -1.85 -4.59
CA ARG A 68 -6.94 -1.60 -3.39
C ARG A 68 -5.44 -1.83 -3.65
N SER A 69 -4.59 -0.88 -3.27
CA SER A 69 -3.12 -1.02 -3.34
C SER A 69 -2.55 -1.76 -2.12
N VAL A 70 -1.35 -2.32 -2.22
CA VAL A 70 -0.66 -2.93 -1.06
C VAL A 70 -0.37 -1.91 0.05
N LEU A 71 -0.28 -0.62 -0.29
CA LEU A 71 0.09 0.44 0.65
C LEU A 71 -0.93 0.61 1.80
N ILE A 72 -2.20 0.33 1.57
CA ILE A 72 -3.23 0.45 2.61
C ILE A 72 -3.18 -0.69 3.62
N ASP A 73 -2.68 -1.88 3.25
CA ASP A 73 -2.38 -2.92 4.25
C ASP A 73 -1.18 -2.54 5.11
N ILE A 74 -0.16 -1.95 4.50
CA ILE A 74 1.01 -1.46 5.25
C ILE A 74 0.63 -0.31 6.18
N ALA A 75 -0.27 0.59 5.73
CA ALA A 75 -0.81 1.67 6.56
C ALA A 75 -1.54 1.15 7.81
N GLN A 76 -2.18 -0.02 7.73
CA GLN A 76 -2.96 -0.60 8.83
C GLN A 76 -2.14 -1.53 9.73
N ILE A 77 -1.32 -2.40 9.13
CA ILE A 77 -0.70 -3.54 9.81
C ILE A 77 0.74 -3.23 10.24
N ARG A 78 1.48 -2.44 9.46
CA ARG A 78 2.94 -2.29 9.59
C ARG A 78 3.39 -0.87 9.91
N VAL A 79 2.47 0.03 10.22
CA VAL A 79 2.77 1.45 10.48
C VAL A 79 3.81 1.67 11.59
N PHE A 80 3.94 0.74 12.54
CA PHE A 80 4.85 0.84 13.68
C PHE A 80 6.16 0.04 13.55
N LYS A 81 6.35 -0.74 12.48
CA LYS A 81 7.54 -1.59 12.30
C LYS A 81 8.09 -1.44 10.89
N ASP A 82 9.20 -0.72 10.76
CA ASP A 82 9.87 -0.41 9.48
C ASP A 82 8.95 0.23 8.43
N GLY A 83 7.79 0.77 8.87
CA GLY A 83 6.71 1.19 8.01
C GLY A 83 7.16 2.24 6.99
N LEU A 84 7.93 3.25 7.41
CA LEU A 84 8.47 4.26 6.49
C LEU A 84 9.40 3.66 5.43
N LEU A 85 10.29 2.75 5.83
CA LEU A 85 11.25 2.14 4.92
C LEU A 85 10.52 1.26 3.90
N LEU A 86 9.49 0.53 4.35
CA LEU A 86 8.65 -0.29 3.49
C LEU A 86 7.80 0.54 2.54
N PHE A 87 7.17 1.62 3.01
CA PHE A 87 6.42 2.55 2.15
C PHE A 87 7.31 3.12 1.03
N LYS A 88 8.51 3.59 1.37
CA LYS A 88 9.48 4.08 0.40
C LYS A 88 9.80 3.03 -0.65
N PHE A 89 10.16 1.83 -0.19
CA PHE A 89 10.51 0.73 -1.07
C PHE A 89 9.36 0.38 -2.03
N LEU A 90 8.13 0.23 -1.52
CA LEU A 90 6.98 -0.15 -2.34
C LEU A 90 6.66 0.92 -3.41
N ILE A 91 6.64 2.19 -3.02
CA ILE A 91 6.38 3.31 -3.93
C ILE A 91 7.47 3.42 -4.99
N GLU A 92 8.74 3.30 -4.62
CA GLU A 92 9.88 3.30 -5.54
C GLU A 92 9.85 2.13 -6.54
N ASN A 93 9.16 1.04 -6.22
CA ASN A 93 9.00 -0.12 -7.09
C ASN A 93 7.60 -0.19 -7.75
N GLY A 94 6.85 0.91 -7.75
CA GLY A 94 5.63 1.07 -8.55
C GLY A 94 4.32 0.83 -7.82
N ALA A 95 4.31 0.68 -6.50
CA ALA A 95 3.06 0.64 -5.75
C ALA A 95 2.28 1.94 -5.94
N LEU A 96 0.99 1.81 -6.27
CA LEU A 96 0.13 2.96 -6.58
C LEU A 96 -0.38 3.61 -5.30
N ILE A 97 -0.26 4.93 -5.22
CA ILE A 97 -0.86 5.75 -4.17
C ILE A 97 -2.31 6.05 -4.54
N SER A 98 -3.26 5.95 -3.61
CA SER A 98 -4.62 6.41 -3.85
C SER A 98 -4.65 7.93 -3.80
N THR A 99 -4.92 8.60 -4.92
CA THR A 99 -4.90 10.09 -5.01
C THR A 99 -6.27 10.70 -5.21
N GLU A 100 -7.26 9.88 -5.56
CA GLU A 100 -8.61 10.32 -5.88
C GLU A 100 -9.60 9.93 -4.78
N ASP A 101 -10.71 10.69 -4.71
CA ASP A 101 -11.93 10.34 -3.98
C ASP A 101 -12.72 9.28 -4.76
N GLU A 102 -12.02 8.25 -5.26
CA GLU A 102 -12.57 7.26 -6.17
C GLU A 102 -13.66 6.42 -5.48
N ASP A 103 -14.91 6.83 -5.72
CA ASP A 103 -16.08 5.98 -5.62
C ASP A 103 -16.07 5.02 -6.83
N LEU A 104 -15.30 3.93 -6.75
CA LEU A 104 -15.41 2.77 -7.66
C LEU A 104 -16.73 2.01 -7.39
N GLY A 105 -17.86 2.72 -7.38
CA GLY A 105 -19.20 2.14 -7.24
C GLY A 105 -19.57 1.61 -5.85
N SER A 106 -18.70 1.73 -4.84
CA SER A 106 -19.01 1.30 -3.47
C SER A 106 -19.13 2.50 -2.52
N PRO A 107 -20.27 2.71 -1.84
CA PRO A 107 -20.40 3.70 -0.77
C PRO A 107 -19.48 3.42 0.44
N VAL A 108 -18.62 2.39 0.38
CA VAL A 108 -17.76 1.89 1.47
C VAL A 108 -16.25 2.17 1.26
N SER A 109 -15.80 2.65 0.10
CA SER A 109 -14.38 2.57 -0.31
C SER A 109 -13.53 3.86 -0.20
N LYS A 110 -13.86 4.82 0.66
CA LYS A 110 -13.01 6.04 0.88
C LYS A 110 -11.96 5.85 1.98
N LYS A 111 -11.18 4.77 1.89
CA LYS A 111 -10.02 4.52 2.77
C LYS A 111 -8.72 4.80 2.00
N ASN A 112 -8.45 6.07 1.77
CA ASN A 112 -7.13 6.50 1.29
C ASN A 112 -6.06 6.15 2.34
N GLU A 113 -4.88 5.70 1.91
CA GLU A 113 -3.78 5.36 2.82
C GLU A 113 -3.45 6.52 3.75
N ILE A 114 -3.45 7.76 3.23
CA ILE A 114 -3.10 8.94 4.03
C ILE A 114 -4.12 9.21 5.15
N CYS A 115 -5.41 8.91 4.92
CA CYS A 115 -6.46 9.03 5.94
C CYS A 115 -6.22 8.01 7.07
N THR A 116 -5.80 6.80 6.72
CA THR A 116 -5.48 5.73 7.68
C THR A 116 -4.29 6.11 8.57
N LEU A 117 -3.36 6.92 8.06
CA LEU A 117 -2.17 7.39 8.79
C LEU A 117 -2.43 8.56 9.76
N VAL A 118 -3.60 9.22 9.68
CA VAL A 118 -3.93 10.36 10.56
C VAL A 118 -3.92 9.99 12.05
N PRO A 119 -4.60 8.95 12.54
CA PRO A 119 -4.62 8.63 13.98
C PRO A 119 -3.25 8.18 14.52
N TYR A 120 -2.38 7.63 13.67
CA TYR A 120 -1.11 7.06 14.11
C TYR A 120 -0.06 8.12 14.50
N LYS A 121 0.81 7.71 15.43
CA LYS A 121 1.99 8.49 15.88
C LYS A 121 3.09 8.57 14.82
N GLU A 122 3.00 7.78 13.76
CA GLU A 122 4.03 7.76 12.73
C GLU A 122 3.85 8.92 11.73
N LYS A 123 4.34 10.11 12.11
CA LYS A 123 4.27 11.30 11.24
C LYS A 123 5.11 11.14 9.97
N ALA A 124 6.22 10.40 10.03
CA ALA A 124 7.17 10.38 8.92
C ALA A 124 6.59 9.75 7.64
N ILE A 125 5.72 8.76 7.76
CA ILE A 125 5.01 8.19 6.60
C ILE A 125 4.05 9.23 6.00
N PHE A 126 3.30 9.95 6.84
CA PHE A 126 2.39 11.01 6.39
C PHE A 126 3.13 12.13 5.65
N GLU A 127 4.27 12.57 6.20
CA GLU A 127 5.14 13.55 5.56
C GLU A 127 5.73 13.04 4.24
N TYR A 128 6.19 11.78 4.22
CA TYR A 128 6.72 11.15 3.03
C TYR A 128 5.68 11.08 1.90
N LEU A 129 4.46 10.61 2.19
CA LEU A 129 3.39 10.54 1.19
C LEU A 129 3.07 11.91 0.57
N LEU A 130 2.98 12.98 1.38
CA LEU A 130 2.76 14.34 0.86
C LEU A 130 3.98 14.88 0.09
N SER A 131 5.17 14.37 0.37
CA SER A 131 6.38 14.79 -0.35
C SER A 131 6.42 14.24 -1.77
N VAL A 132 5.99 12.98 -1.95
CA VAL A 132 5.94 12.27 -3.24
C VAL A 132 4.68 12.59 -4.03
N GLU A 133 3.55 12.77 -3.34
CA GLU A 133 2.26 13.05 -3.98
C GLU A 133 1.51 14.18 -3.24
N PRO A 134 1.80 15.45 -3.57
CA PRO A 134 1.20 16.59 -2.90
C PRO A 134 -0.32 16.69 -3.05
N HIS A 135 -0.91 16.05 -4.07
CA HIS A 135 -2.36 16.07 -4.30
C HIS A 135 -3.14 15.31 -3.22
N LEU A 136 -2.47 14.46 -2.44
CA LEU A 136 -3.04 13.87 -1.23
C LEU A 136 -3.53 14.91 -0.20
N SER A 137 -3.10 16.16 -0.31
CA SER A 137 -3.64 17.26 0.50
C SER A 137 -5.09 17.65 0.18
N ARG A 138 -5.64 17.17 -0.95
CA ARG A 138 -6.98 17.49 -1.45
C ARG A 138 -8.00 16.37 -1.27
N VAL A 139 -7.58 15.21 -0.77
CA VAL A 139 -8.45 14.04 -0.64
C VAL A 139 -9.46 14.22 0.50
N SER A 140 -10.53 13.45 0.43
CA SER A 140 -11.56 13.35 1.45
C SER A 140 -11.43 12.02 2.21
N CYS A 141 -11.67 12.08 3.52
CA CYS A 141 -11.61 10.92 4.40
C CYS A 141 -13.01 10.57 4.92
N ARG A 142 -13.30 9.27 5.02
CA ARG A 142 -14.47 8.80 5.78
C ARG A 142 -14.30 9.18 7.26
N TYR A 143 -15.31 9.82 7.81
CA TYR A 143 -15.37 10.24 9.20
C TYR A 143 -16.63 9.72 9.86
N TYR A 144 -16.46 8.97 10.94
CA TYR A 144 -17.55 8.59 11.82
C TYR A 144 -17.63 9.58 12.99
N ASN A 145 -18.77 10.27 13.09
CA ASN A 145 -19.02 11.17 14.21
C ASN A 145 -19.63 10.38 15.37
N GLU A 146 -18.82 10.05 16.37
CA GLU A 146 -19.25 9.28 17.55
C GLU A 146 -20.38 9.95 18.34
N ARG A 147 -20.51 11.29 18.30
CA ARG A 147 -21.55 12.01 19.04
C ARG A 147 -22.92 11.88 18.38
N THR A 148 -22.97 11.85 17.06
CA THR A 148 -24.22 11.79 16.30
C THR A 148 -24.52 10.38 15.78
N GLY A 149 -23.55 9.47 15.81
CA GLY A 149 -23.67 8.12 15.25
C GLY A 149 -23.74 8.09 13.72
N THR A 150 -23.24 9.12 13.04
CA THR A 150 -23.38 9.28 11.59
C THR A 150 -22.03 9.18 10.88
N GLU A 151 -22.00 8.51 9.72
CA GLU A 151 -20.87 8.55 8.79
C GLU A 151 -20.99 9.73 7.82
N SER A 152 -19.85 10.32 7.49
CA SER A 152 -19.73 11.40 6.51
C SER A 152 -18.39 11.30 5.77
N VAL A 153 -18.27 12.05 4.68
CA VAL A 153 -17.02 12.22 3.94
C VAL A 153 -16.62 13.68 4.07
N ILE A 154 -15.45 13.93 4.65
CA ILE A 154 -14.97 15.30 4.92
C ILE A 154 -13.54 15.47 4.39
N PRO A 155 -13.14 16.71 4.02
CA PRO A 155 -11.76 16.97 3.59
C PRO A 155 -10.74 16.50 4.62
N ILE A 156 -9.57 16.01 4.17
CA ILE A 156 -8.52 15.50 5.07
C ILE A 156 -8.09 16.52 6.13
N THR A 157 -8.12 17.82 5.81
CA THR A 157 -7.82 18.89 6.76
C THR A 157 -8.81 18.92 7.92
N ASP A 158 -10.09 18.71 7.66
CA ASP A 158 -11.12 18.62 8.69
C ASP A 158 -11.09 17.27 9.40
N TYR A 159 -10.76 16.19 8.69
CA TYR A 159 -10.53 14.89 9.30
C TYR A 159 -9.41 14.93 10.35
N VAL A 160 -8.28 15.57 10.05
CA VAL A 160 -7.17 15.77 11.02
C VAL A 160 -7.59 16.62 12.22
N LYS A 161 -8.47 17.61 12.04
CA LYS A 161 -8.99 18.42 13.16
C LYS A 161 -9.88 17.60 14.09
N ASN A 162 -10.72 16.74 13.52
CA ASN A 162 -11.78 16.03 14.23
C ASN A 162 -11.37 14.62 14.72
N THR A 163 -10.23 14.09 14.27
CA THR A 163 -9.71 12.77 14.69
C THR A 163 -8.67 12.91 15.78
N TYR A 164 -8.65 12.00 16.76
CA TYR A 164 -7.55 11.92 17.74
C TYR A 164 -6.23 11.63 17.02
N ASN A 165 -5.25 12.54 17.14
CA ASN A 165 -3.92 12.32 16.59
C ASN A 165 -2.87 13.17 17.31
N ASN A 166 -1.67 12.61 17.46
CA ASN A 166 -0.59 13.17 18.28
C ASN A 166 0.13 14.37 17.63
N TYR A 167 -0.05 14.58 16.31
CA TYR A 167 0.70 15.55 15.52
C TYR A 167 -0.23 16.50 14.74
N LYS A 168 -1.36 16.88 15.34
CA LYS A 168 -2.44 17.63 14.65
C LYS A 168 -1.93 18.88 13.94
N ASN A 169 -1.21 19.75 14.66
CA ASN A 169 -0.73 21.01 14.09
C ASN A 169 0.33 20.78 13.01
N ASP A 170 1.22 19.81 13.20
CA ASP A 170 2.24 19.45 12.21
C ASP A 170 1.60 18.90 10.93
N LYS A 171 0.66 17.95 11.05
CA LYS A 171 -0.07 17.37 9.91
C LYS A 171 -0.86 18.44 9.15
N LEU A 172 -1.51 19.38 9.84
CA LEU A 172 -2.18 20.52 9.20
C LEU A 172 -1.20 21.44 8.47
N LYS A 173 -0.01 21.70 9.04
CA LYS A 173 1.04 22.50 8.38
C LYS A 173 1.56 21.80 7.12
N LEU A 174 1.78 20.48 7.19
CA LEU A 174 2.20 19.67 6.05
C LEU A 174 1.15 19.68 4.93
N LEU A 175 -0.13 19.49 5.28
CA LEU A 175 -1.23 19.55 4.31
C LEU A 175 -1.31 20.92 3.62
N LYS A 176 -1.17 22.02 4.36
CA LYS A 176 -1.16 23.38 3.78
C LYS A 176 0.01 23.58 2.81
N ALA A 177 1.19 23.10 3.17
CA ALA A 177 2.37 23.20 2.30
C ALA A 177 2.23 22.35 1.03
N ALA A 178 1.73 21.12 1.17
CA ALA A 178 1.50 20.21 0.05
C ALA A 178 0.39 20.71 -0.88
N PHE A 179 -0.67 21.32 -0.35
CA PHE A 179 -1.72 21.95 -1.14
C PHE A 179 -1.14 23.01 -2.08
N LYS A 180 -0.30 23.91 -1.57
CA LYS A 180 0.38 24.91 -2.39
C LYS A 180 1.29 24.26 -3.45
N LYS A 181 2.00 23.19 -3.09
CA LYS A 181 2.88 22.46 -4.04
C LYS A 181 2.07 21.79 -5.16
N SER A 182 0.90 21.25 -4.86
CA SER A 182 0.00 20.60 -5.84
C SER A 182 -0.58 21.54 -6.90
N GLU A 183 -0.47 22.87 -6.72
CA GLU A 183 -0.84 23.84 -7.76
C GLU A 183 0.18 23.88 -8.90
N THR A 184 1.40 23.42 -8.65
CA THR A 184 2.54 23.56 -9.57
C THR A 184 3.17 22.23 -9.98
N VAL A 185 2.86 21.15 -9.28
CA VAL A 185 3.38 19.81 -9.55
C VAL A 185 2.25 19.01 -10.22
N PRO A 186 2.50 18.32 -11.35
CA PRO A 186 1.49 17.46 -11.96
C PRO A 186 1.17 16.27 -11.07
N LEU A 187 -0.04 15.73 -11.21
CA LEU A 187 -0.45 14.50 -10.52
C LEU A 187 0.41 13.33 -11.00
N THR A 188 1.00 12.58 -10.08
CA THR A 188 1.90 11.45 -10.41
C THR A 188 1.12 10.17 -10.63
N TYR A 189 0.12 9.93 -9.78
CA TYR A 189 -0.75 8.76 -9.86
C TYR A 189 -2.15 9.22 -10.26
N THR A 190 -2.52 9.00 -11.51
CA THR A 190 -3.82 9.41 -12.07
C THR A 190 -4.85 8.29 -11.97
N ALA A 191 -6.15 8.61 -12.05
CA ALA A 191 -7.19 7.60 -12.27
C ALA A 191 -6.90 6.68 -13.45
N ALA A 192 -6.33 7.21 -14.54
CA ALA A 192 -6.02 6.40 -15.73
C ALA A 192 -4.94 5.35 -15.44
N ASP A 193 -3.91 5.69 -14.66
CA ASP A 193 -2.87 4.74 -14.23
C ASP A 193 -3.48 3.65 -13.36
N ARG A 194 -4.46 4.01 -12.52
CA ARG A 194 -5.13 3.06 -11.64
C ARG A 194 -6.10 2.15 -12.39
N MET A 195 -6.92 2.70 -13.29
CA MET A 195 -7.85 1.93 -14.14
C MET A 195 -7.15 0.97 -15.10
N SER A 196 -5.90 1.28 -15.48
CA SER A 196 -5.08 0.41 -16.34
C SER A 196 -4.20 -0.56 -15.55
N ALA A 197 -4.17 -0.45 -14.22
CA ALA A 197 -3.42 -1.36 -13.37
C ALA A 197 -4.03 -2.78 -13.43
N PRO A 198 -3.21 -3.83 -13.37
CA PRO A 198 -3.72 -5.17 -13.27
C PRO A 198 -4.45 -5.33 -11.94
N GLU A 199 -5.59 -6.01 -11.96
CA GLU A 199 -6.43 -6.22 -10.79
C GLU A 199 -6.71 -7.71 -10.60
N CYS A 200 -7.00 -8.10 -9.37
CA CYS A 200 -7.59 -9.41 -9.09
C CYS A 200 -9.10 -9.39 -9.36
N TYR A 201 -9.59 -10.40 -10.08
CA TYR A 201 -11.01 -10.64 -10.33
C TYR A 201 -11.51 -11.83 -9.53
#